data_AF-A0AAN7HW48-F1
#
_entry.id   AF-A0AAN7HW48-F1
#
_cell.length_a   1.000
_cell.length_b   1.000
_cell.length_c   1.000
_cell.angle_alpha   90.00
_cell.angle_beta   90.00
_cell.angle_gamma   90.00
#
_symmetry.space_group_name_H-M   'P 1'
#
loop_
_entity.id
_entity.type
_entity.pdbx_description
1 polymer ?
#
loop_
_entity_poly.entity_id
_entity_poly.type
_entity_poly.pdbx_seq_one_letter_code
_entity_poly.pdbx_strand_id
1 'polypeptide(L)'
;MQALSLSGVPHESWILGLRASGISSWHDQNATAPIIYLGYPICSSTAQKNSYFDALLTRLRDFCRLYSVRNLTFRGRATVLNSVLFSKAWHIARLFPFSATDIHKLQQLGASFVNHNAKVTWFSFATLCLPRTHGGLGLLDPAVQINALQWRWLHPLLHPIRSHPSYQDFSSLSPCHPQLHPRYSLIPHLPLVSPLSCLSAIKRQKGHRSSLQPSSRRRYHCSQVWCLSCFLQYLSTIAIFDLG
;
A
#
# COMPACT_ATOMS: atom_id res chain seq x y z
N MET A 1 28.62 -12.86 7.58
CA MET A 1 27.97 -11.53 7.65
C MET A 1 27.90 -10.94 6.26
N GLN A 2 26.95 -10.04 5.98
CA GLN A 2 26.83 -9.36 4.68
C GLN A 2 26.95 -7.85 4.88
N ALA A 3 27.55 -7.15 3.93
CA ALA A 3 27.67 -5.70 3.93
C ALA A 3 26.89 -5.08 2.75
N LEU A 4 26.46 -3.82 2.90
CA LEU A 4 25.77 -3.05 1.88
C LEU A 4 26.44 -1.69 1.71
N SER A 5 26.71 -1.28 0.46
CA SER A 5 27.06 0.11 0.18
C SER A 5 25.80 0.98 0.20
N LEU A 6 25.69 1.88 1.19
CA LEU A 6 24.56 2.83 1.28
C LEU A 6 24.53 3.82 0.10
N SER A 7 25.71 4.11 -0.46
CA SER A 7 25.81 4.93 -1.69
C SER A 7 25.43 4.17 -2.95
N GLY A 8 25.30 2.83 -2.87
CA GLY A 8 25.14 1.94 -4.02
C GLY A 8 26.42 1.74 -4.85
N VAL A 9 27.41 2.63 -4.75
CA VAL A 9 28.67 2.55 -5.49
C VAL A 9 29.65 1.61 -4.77
N PRO A 10 30.36 0.73 -5.50
CA PRO A 10 31.46 -0.04 -4.92
C PRO A 10 32.66 0.85 -4.63
N HIS A 11 33.14 0.83 -3.38
CA HIS A 11 34.37 1.53 -2.98
C HIS A 11 35.45 0.52 -2.63
N GLU A 12 36.55 0.52 -3.38
CA GLU A 12 37.60 -0.50 -3.28
C GLU A 12 38.26 -0.54 -1.89
N SER A 13 38.56 0.63 -1.31
CA SER A 13 39.14 0.75 0.04
C SER A 13 38.27 0.07 1.11
N TRP A 14 36.95 0.23 1.01
CA TRP A 14 35.99 -0.42 1.91
C TRP A 14 35.91 -1.92 1.67
N ILE A 15 35.92 -2.36 0.41
CA ILE A 15 35.90 -3.79 0.07
C ILE A 15 37.14 -4.49 0.64
N LEU A 16 38.31 -3.86 0.55
CA LEU A 16 39.55 -4.39 1.14
C LEU A 16 39.48 -4.50 2.66
N GLY A 17 39.00 -3.45 3.35
CA GLY A 17 38.80 -3.48 4.80
C GLY A 17 37.79 -4.53 5.26
N LEU A 18 36.70 -4.71 4.50
CA LEU A 18 35.69 -5.73 4.76
C LEU A 18 36.25 -7.14 4.60
N ARG A 19 37.05 -7.38 3.55
CA ARG A 19 37.74 -8.67 3.34
C ARG A 19 38.72 -8.96 4.47
N ALA A 20 39.50 -7.97 4.90
CA ALA A 20 40.42 -8.12 6.04
C ALA A 20 39.68 -8.47 7.34
N SER A 21 38.44 -8.01 7.49
CA SER A 21 37.56 -8.33 8.62
C SER A 21 36.78 -9.65 8.45
N GLY A 22 37.06 -10.44 7.39
CA GLY A 22 36.39 -11.71 7.12
C GLY A 22 34.99 -11.61 6.51
N ILE A 23 34.60 -10.44 5.99
CA ILE A 23 33.30 -10.22 5.33
C ILE A 23 33.48 -10.40 3.81
N SER A 24 33.03 -11.54 3.29
CA SER A 24 33.17 -11.92 1.88
C SER A 24 31.96 -11.57 1.00
N SER A 25 30.82 -11.23 1.60
CA SER A 25 29.57 -10.93 0.88
C SER A 25 29.24 -9.45 1.02
N TRP A 26 29.30 -8.70 -0.08
CA TRP A 26 28.90 -7.30 -0.14
C TRP A 26 27.89 -7.07 -1.27
N HIS A 27 26.95 -6.16 -1.05
CA HIS A 27 25.96 -5.74 -2.04
C HIS A 27 26.19 -4.29 -2.43
N ASP A 28 26.22 -4.06 -3.74
CA ASP A 28 26.33 -2.76 -4.39
C ASP A 28 25.34 -2.71 -5.56
N GLN A 29 25.38 -1.67 -6.40
CA GLN A 29 24.52 -1.51 -7.56
C GLN A 29 24.74 -2.57 -8.67
N ASN A 30 25.92 -3.19 -8.71
CA ASN A 30 26.30 -4.20 -9.71
C ASN A 30 25.84 -5.61 -9.31
N ALA A 31 25.53 -5.83 -8.04
CA ALA A 31 24.95 -7.09 -7.59
C ALA A 31 23.60 -7.35 -8.30
N THR A 32 23.37 -8.59 -8.72
CA THR A 32 22.18 -8.98 -9.49
C THR A 32 20.90 -9.01 -8.64
N ALA A 33 21.02 -9.31 -7.35
CA ALA A 33 19.92 -9.36 -6.40
C ALA A 33 20.10 -8.34 -5.27
N PRO A 34 19.02 -7.72 -4.78
CA PRO A 34 19.09 -6.85 -3.63
C PRO A 34 19.34 -7.63 -2.34
N ILE A 35 19.95 -6.97 -1.37
CA ILE A 35 20.04 -7.50 -0.01
C ILE A 35 18.66 -7.44 0.65
N ILE A 36 18.30 -8.48 1.41
CA ILE A 36 17.03 -8.55 2.13
C ILE A 36 17.28 -8.32 3.61
N TYR A 37 16.67 -7.27 4.18
CA TYR A 37 16.74 -6.96 5.60
C TYR A 37 15.33 -6.98 6.19
N LEU A 38 15.07 -7.85 7.18
CA LEU A 38 13.76 -8.03 7.82
C LEU A 38 12.61 -8.28 6.81
N GLY A 39 12.91 -8.93 5.68
CA GLY A 39 11.93 -9.18 4.61
C GLY A 39 11.75 -8.03 3.61
N TYR A 40 12.44 -6.90 3.81
CA TYR A 40 12.43 -5.76 2.90
C TYR A 40 13.68 -5.77 1.99
N PRO A 41 13.51 -5.62 0.67
CA PRO A 41 14.65 -5.50 -0.24
C PRO A 41 15.25 -4.09 -0.17
N ILE A 42 16.55 -4.00 0.05
CA ILE A 42 17.30 -2.75 -0.10
C ILE A 42 17.97 -2.81 -1.47
N CYS A 43 17.46 -2.01 -2.40
CA CYS A 43 17.91 -1.99 -3.79
C CYS A 43 18.80 -0.76 -4.00
N SER A 44 19.99 -0.98 -4.55
CA SER A 44 20.92 0.08 -4.98
C SER A 44 20.78 0.41 -6.47
N SER A 45 20.13 -0.46 -7.26
CA SER A 45 19.90 -0.24 -8.69
C SER A 45 18.48 -0.59 -9.14
N THR A 46 18.04 0.00 -10.27
CA THR A 46 16.74 -0.32 -10.91
C THR A 46 16.68 -1.79 -11.35
N ALA A 47 17.81 -2.38 -11.76
CA ALA A 47 17.88 -3.79 -12.14
C ALA A 47 17.54 -4.72 -10.97
N GLN A 48 18.11 -4.44 -9.78
CA GLN A 48 17.79 -5.18 -8.55
C GLN A 48 16.33 -5.05 -8.14
N LYS A 49 15.79 -3.82 -8.22
CA LYS A 49 14.38 -3.55 -7.93
C LYS A 49 13.47 -4.39 -8.83
N ASN A 50 13.73 -4.38 -10.13
CA ASN A 50 12.92 -5.11 -11.11
C ASN A 50 13.03 -6.62 -10.89
N SER A 51 14.25 -7.13 -10.69
CA SER A 51 14.51 -8.55 -10.40
C SER A 51 13.75 -9.02 -9.15
N TYR A 52 13.79 -8.24 -8.07
CA TYR A 52 13.04 -8.56 -6.85
C TYR A 52 11.54 -8.52 -7.06
N PHE A 53 11.03 -7.51 -7.78
CA PHE A 53 9.60 -7.42 -8.05
C PHE A 53 9.11 -8.61 -8.90
N ASP A 54 9.87 -9.02 -9.92
CA ASP A 54 9.52 -10.19 -10.73
C ASP A 54 9.57 -11.49 -9.90
N ALA A 55 10.52 -11.62 -8.97
CA ALA A 55 10.56 -12.73 -8.01
C ALA A 55 9.38 -12.71 -7.02
N LEU A 56 8.97 -11.53 -6.55
CA LEU A 56 7.77 -11.36 -5.72
C LEU A 56 6.51 -11.75 -6.50
N LEU A 57 6.37 -11.28 -7.75
CA LEU A 57 5.23 -11.57 -8.61
C LEU A 57 5.13 -13.07 -8.91
N THR A 58 6.27 -13.74 -9.11
CA THR A 58 6.33 -15.20 -9.30
C THR A 58 5.84 -15.93 -8.05
N ARG A 59 6.33 -15.57 -6.86
CA ARG A 59 5.82 -16.15 -5.60
C ARG A 59 4.31 -15.96 -5.44
N LEU A 60 3.78 -14.78 -5.78
CA LEU A 60 2.33 -14.52 -5.72
C LEU A 60 1.56 -15.37 -6.73
N ARG A 61 2.10 -15.59 -7.94
CA ARG A 61 1.52 -16.52 -8.93
C ARG A 61 1.49 -17.96 -8.43
N ASP A 62 2.55 -18.41 -7.76
CA ASP A 62 2.61 -19.75 -7.19
C ASP A 62 1.53 -19.93 -6.11
N PHE A 63 1.32 -18.90 -5.27
CA PHE A 63 0.19 -18.89 -4.34
C PHE A 63 -1.15 -18.93 -5.10
N CYS A 64 -1.36 -18.10 -6.12
CA CYS A 64 -2.57 -18.16 -6.95
C CYS A 64 -2.83 -19.58 -7.47
N ARG A 65 -1.79 -20.25 -8.01
CA ARG A 65 -1.87 -21.61 -8.55
C ARG A 65 -2.20 -22.63 -7.49
N LEU A 66 -1.59 -22.53 -6.31
CA LEU A 66 -1.88 -23.43 -5.18
C LEU A 66 -3.34 -23.30 -4.73
N TYR A 67 -3.86 -22.08 -4.64
CA TYR A 67 -5.23 -21.83 -4.19
C TYR A 67 -6.28 -22.06 -5.29
N SER A 68 -5.91 -22.00 -6.57
CA SER A 68 -6.84 -22.20 -7.69
C SER A 68 -7.35 -23.64 -7.80
N VAL A 69 -6.60 -24.62 -7.27
CA VAL A 69 -7.00 -26.05 -7.24
C VAL A 69 -8.23 -26.30 -6.36
N ARG A 70 -8.52 -25.43 -5.38
CA ARG A 70 -9.56 -25.66 -4.36
C ARG A 70 -11.00 -25.36 -4.80
N ASN A 71 -11.28 -25.19 -6.10
CA ASN A 71 -12.62 -24.90 -6.66
C ASN A 71 -13.42 -23.84 -5.86
N LEU A 72 -12.76 -22.74 -5.50
CA LEU A 72 -13.35 -21.69 -4.70
C LEU A 72 -14.38 -20.87 -5.50
N THR A 73 -15.45 -20.45 -4.84
CA THR A 73 -16.40 -19.47 -5.39
C THR A 73 -15.70 -18.14 -5.69
N PHE A 74 -16.29 -17.30 -6.54
CA PHE A 74 -15.77 -15.94 -6.80
C PHE A 74 -15.52 -15.15 -5.51
N ARG A 75 -16.44 -15.25 -4.55
CA ARG A 75 -16.31 -14.64 -3.22
C ARG A 75 -15.15 -15.24 -2.42
N GLY A 76 -15.03 -16.56 -2.41
CA GLY A 76 -13.91 -17.25 -1.75
C GLY A 76 -12.56 -16.82 -2.31
N ARG A 77 -12.44 -16.72 -3.64
CA ARG A 77 -11.22 -16.22 -4.31
C ARG A 77 -10.91 -14.78 -3.96
N ALA A 78 -11.90 -13.89 -3.97
CA ALA A 78 -11.70 -12.50 -3.56
C ALA A 78 -11.24 -12.39 -2.09
N THR A 79 -11.80 -13.20 -1.19
CA THR A 79 -11.35 -13.26 0.21
C THR A 79 -9.91 -13.73 0.33
N VAL A 80 -9.54 -14.84 -0.30
CA VAL A 80 -8.16 -15.37 -0.28
C VAL A 80 -7.17 -14.36 -0.86
N LEU A 81 -7.55 -13.68 -1.94
CA LEU A 81 -6.72 -12.65 -2.57
C LEU A 81 -6.44 -11.50 -1.59
N ASN A 82 -7.48 -10.97 -0.94
CA ASN A 82 -7.35 -9.89 0.04
C ASN A 82 -6.57 -10.30 1.31
N SER A 83 -6.84 -11.49 1.87
CA SER A 83 -6.31 -11.88 3.18
C SER A 83 -4.94 -12.56 3.12
N VAL A 84 -4.63 -13.30 2.05
CA VAL A 84 -3.39 -14.09 1.95
C VAL A 84 -2.39 -13.46 1.00
N LEU A 85 -2.79 -13.23 -0.25
CA LEU A 85 -1.86 -12.81 -1.30
C LEU A 85 -1.48 -11.34 -1.13
N PHE A 86 -2.48 -10.49 -1.00
CA PHE A 86 -2.28 -9.06 -0.86
C PHE A 86 -1.63 -8.69 0.48
N SER A 87 -1.88 -9.42 1.57
CA SER A 87 -1.15 -9.22 2.84
C SER A 87 0.38 -9.31 2.67
N LYS A 88 0.87 -10.22 1.82
CA LYS A 88 2.30 -10.33 1.51
C LYS A 88 2.81 -9.13 0.71
N ALA A 89 2.01 -8.64 -0.24
CA ALA A 89 2.34 -7.43 -1.01
C ALA A 89 2.35 -6.18 -0.12
N TRP A 90 1.38 -6.04 0.78
CA TRP A 90 1.26 -4.91 1.70
C TRP A 90 2.40 -4.81 2.68
N HIS A 91 2.92 -5.94 3.17
CA HIS A 91 4.11 -5.96 4.00
C HIS A 91 5.26 -5.23 3.31
N ILE A 92 5.58 -5.63 2.09
CA ILE A 92 6.69 -5.07 1.30
C ILE A 92 6.39 -3.62 0.87
N ALA A 93 5.14 -3.30 0.52
CA ALA A 93 4.71 -1.98 0.04
C ALA A 93 4.87 -0.82 1.02
N ARG A 94 5.07 -1.10 2.30
CA ARG A 94 5.37 -0.05 3.28
C ARG A 94 6.64 0.72 2.95
N LEU A 95 7.67 0.03 2.44
CA LEU A 95 8.99 0.61 2.19
C LEU A 95 9.46 0.44 0.74
N PHE A 96 8.89 -0.50 -0.01
CA PHE A 96 9.29 -0.75 -1.39
C PHE A 96 8.57 0.18 -2.39
N PRO A 97 9.30 0.85 -3.30
CA PRO A 97 8.72 1.71 -4.31
C PRO A 97 8.17 0.91 -5.50
N PHE A 98 6.85 0.80 -5.61
CA PHE A 98 6.19 0.22 -6.78
C PHE A 98 6.05 1.23 -7.91
N SER A 99 6.35 0.82 -9.15
CA SER A 99 6.03 1.61 -10.33
C SER A 99 4.59 1.37 -10.80
N ALA A 100 4.07 2.23 -11.68
CA ALA A 100 2.72 2.06 -12.22
C ALA A 100 2.54 0.72 -12.96
N THR A 101 3.57 0.24 -13.65
CA THR A 101 3.56 -1.06 -14.33
C THR A 101 3.55 -2.21 -13.34
N ASP A 102 4.26 -2.10 -12.22
CA ASP A 102 4.26 -3.09 -11.14
C ASP A 102 2.86 -3.22 -10.50
N ILE A 103 2.23 -2.07 -10.23
CA ILE A 103 0.85 -2.01 -9.70
C ILE A 103 -0.11 -2.67 -10.68
N HIS A 104 -0.01 -2.36 -11.97
CA HIS A 104 -0.87 -2.96 -12.99
C HIS A 104 -0.68 -4.49 -13.07
N LYS A 105 0.57 -4.99 -12.99
CA LYS A 105 0.84 -6.43 -12.93
C LYS A 105 0.18 -7.10 -11.71
N LEU A 106 0.15 -6.44 -10.55
CA LEU A 106 -0.55 -6.93 -9.35
C LEU A 106 -2.08 -6.96 -9.55
N GLN A 107 -2.64 -5.90 -10.13
CA GLN A 107 -4.07 -5.83 -10.47
C GLN A 107 -4.48 -6.93 -11.45
N GLN A 108 -3.68 -7.14 -12.50
CA GLN A 108 -3.88 -8.21 -13.47
C GLN A 108 -3.81 -9.59 -12.83
N LEU A 109 -2.84 -9.83 -11.94
CA LEU A 109 -2.74 -11.09 -11.21
C LEU A 109 -3.99 -11.34 -10.36
N GLY A 110 -4.47 -10.32 -9.64
CA GLY A 110 -5.68 -10.39 -8.84
C GLY A 110 -6.93 -10.68 -9.68
N ALA A 111 -7.12 -9.94 -10.78
CA ALA A 111 -8.22 -10.17 -11.71
C ALA A 111 -8.18 -11.57 -12.32
N SER A 112 -7.00 -12.03 -12.74
CA SER A 112 -6.80 -13.36 -13.33
C SER A 112 -7.14 -14.46 -12.34
N PHE A 113 -6.71 -14.34 -11.07
CA PHE A 113 -7.03 -15.30 -10.03
C PHE A 113 -8.53 -15.37 -9.73
N VAL A 114 -9.20 -14.22 -9.57
CA VAL A 114 -10.65 -14.20 -9.28
C VAL A 114 -11.47 -14.70 -10.46
N ASN A 115 -11.04 -14.45 -11.69
CA ASN A 115 -11.70 -14.93 -12.91
C ASN A 115 -11.23 -16.33 -13.35
N HIS A 116 -10.43 -17.03 -12.54
CA HIS A 116 -9.93 -18.37 -12.89
C HIS A 116 -11.08 -19.34 -13.18
N ASN A 117 -11.01 -20.07 -14.30
CA ASN A 117 -12.04 -21.00 -14.77
C ASN A 117 -13.44 -20.39 -14.96
N ALA A 118 -13.56 -19.08 -15.08
CA ALA A 118 -14.83 -18.44 -15.39
C ALA A 118 -15.12 -18.58 -16.90
N LYS A 119 -16.14 -19.38 -17.25
CA LYS A 119 -16.53 -19.61 -18.66
C LYS A 119 -17.53 -18.59 -19.21
N VAL A 120 -18.33 -17.98 -18.33
CA VAL A 120 -19.51 -17.18 -18.71
C VAL A 120 -19.39 -15.73 -18.27
N THR A 121 -18.82 -15.46 -17.10
CA THR A 121 -18.75 -14.12 -16.51
C THR A 121 -17.31 -13.69 -16.31
N TRP A 122 -16.91 -12.62 -17.01
CA TRP A 122 -15.60 -12.01 -16.85
C TRP A 122 -15.73 -10.62 -16.25
N PHE A 123 -15.16 -10.42 -15.07
CA PHE A 123 -15.25 -9.15 -14.37
C PHE A 123 -13.98 -8.33 -14.58
N SER A 124 -14.14 -7.05 -14.94
CA SER A 124 -13.04 -6.10 -14.92
C SER A 124 -12.51 -5.93 -13.50
N PHE A 125 -11.22 -5.62 -13.35
CA PHE A 125 -10.64 -5.37 -12.01
C PHE A 125 -11.37 -4.25 -11.27
N ALA A 126 -11.75 -3.17 -11.97
CA ALA A 126 -12.52 -2.08 -11.39
C ALA A 126 -13.86 -2.56 -10.81
N THR A 127 -14.58 -3.44 -11.52
CA THR A 127 -15.83 -4.06 -11.03
C THR A 127 -15.58 -4.94 -9.80
N LEU A 128 -14.47 -5.68 -9.76
CA LEU A 128 -14.10 -6.50 -8.60
C LEU A 128 -13.86 -5.66 -7.35
N CYS A 129 -13.29 -4.47 -7.50
CA CYS A 129 -13.03 -3.53 -6.40
C CYS A 129 -14.29 -2.84 -5.86
N LEU A 130 -15.39 -2.81 -6.62
CA LEU A 130 -16.62 -2.16 -6.16
C LEU A 130 -17.15 -2.80 -4.86
N PRO A 131 -17.83 -2.02 -4.00
CA PRO A 131 -18.52 -2.57 -2.85
C PRO A 131 -19.58 -3.60 -3.25
N ARG A 132 -19.87 -4.54 -2.35
CA ARG A 132 -20.90 -5.57 -2.58
C ARG A 132 -22.29 -5.00 -2.81
N THR A 133 -22.59 -3.86 -2.19
CA THR A 133 -23.84 -3.11 -2.40
C THR A 133 -24.01 -2.62 -3.84
N HIS A 134 -22.92 -2.50 -4.60
CA HIS A 134 -22.90 -2.08 -5.99
C HIS A 134 -22.54 -3.25 -6.94
N GLY A 135 -22.71 -4.50 -6.49
CA GLY A 135 -22.45 -5.69 -7.32
C GLY A 135 -20.98 -6.09 -7.47
N GLY A 136 -20.07 -5.47 -6.74
CA GLY A 136 -18.65 -5.85 -6.72
C GLY A 136 -18.29 -6.88 -5.64
N LEU A 137 -16.99 -7.18 -5.52
CA LEU A 137 -16.47 -8.16 -4.57
C LEU A 137 -15.73 -7.53 -3.39
N GLY A 138 -15.53 -6.21 -3.39
CA GLY A 138 -14.79 -5.47 -2.36
C GLY A 138 -13.30 -5.80 -2.37
N LEU A 139 -12.72 -6.02 -3.55
CA LEU A 139 -11.30 -6.25 -3.68
C LEU A 139 -10.50 -4.97 -3.38
N LEU A 140 -9.39 -5.10 -2.64
CA LEU A 140 -8.53 -3.96 -2.35
C LEU A 140 -7.71 -3.60 -3.60
N ASP A 141 -7.82 -2.35 -4.06
CA ASP A 141 -7.01 -1.86 -5.17
C ASP A 141 -5.55 -1.61 -4.71
N PRO A 142 -4.55 -2.30 -5.28
CA PRO A 142 -3.15 -2.06 -4.99
C PRO A 142 -2.72 -0.61 -5.13
N ALA A 143 -3.23 0.14 -6.11
CA ALA A 143 -2.85 1.54 -6.29
C ALA A 143 -3.21 2.37 -5.06
N VAL A 144 -4.46 2.23 -4.59
CA VAL A 144 -4.98 2.97 -3.43
C VAL A 144 -4.30 2.50 -2.14
N GLN A 145 -4.19 1.18 -1.95
CA GLN A 145 -3.65 0.61 -0.72
C GLN A 145 -2.15 0.92 -0.54
N ILE A 146 -1.35 0.82 -1.60
CA ILE A 146 0.09 1.14 -1.53
C ILE A 146 0.28 2.61 -1.19
N ASN A 147 -0.45 3.51 -1.86
CA ASN A 147 -0.39 4.94 -1.57
C ASN A 147 -0.78 5.25 -0.12
N ALA A 148 -1.84 4.63 0.39
CA ALA A 148 -2.27 4.80 1.77
C ALA A 148 -1.21 4.32 2.77
N LEU A 149 -0.56 3.18 2.50
CA LEU A 149 0.50 2.62 3.34
C LEU A 149 1.75 3.52 3.34
N GLN A 150 2.16 4.03 2.19
CA GLN A 150 3.31 4.92 2.08
C GLN A 150 3.03 6.29 2.70
N TRP A 151 1.80 6.81 2.54
CA TRP A 151 1.38 8.07 3.14
C TRP A 151 1.49 8.06 4.66
N ARG A 152 1.22 6.91 5.32
CA ARG A 152 1.37 6.76 6.77
C ARG A 152 2.77 7.14 7.27
N TRP A 153 3.81 6.82 6.51
CA TRP A 153 5.21 7.11 6.84
C TRP A 153 5.67 8.47 6.37
N LEU A 154 5.17 8.91 5.22
CA LEU A 154 5.53 10.18 4.60
C LEU A 154 4.88 11.38 5.32
N HIS A 155 3.65 11.22 5.82
CA HIS A 155 2.89 12.30 6.44
C HIS A 155 3.60 12.95 7.64
N PRO A 156 4.14 12.21 8.63
CA PRO A 156 4.88 12.82 9.75
C PRO A 156 6.17 13.55 9.31
N LEU A 157 6.79 13.12 8.21
CA LEU A 157 8.00 13.76 7.68
C LEU A 157 7.69 15.10 7.00
N LEU A 158 6.55 15.19 6.31
CA LEU A 158 6.11 16.42 5.64
C LEU A 158 5.36 17.38 6.57
N HIS A 159 4.67 16.84 7.57
CA HIS A 159 3.94 17.58 8.58
C HIS A 159 4.46 17.17 9.96
N PRO A 160 5.67 17.64 10.33
CA PRO A 160 6.17 17.43 11.67
C PRO A 160 5.10 17.93 12.64
N ILE A 161 4.73 17.07 13.60
CA ILE A 161 3.84 17.47 14.68
C ILE A 161 4.51 18.67 15.33
N ARG A 162 3.90 19.86 15.18
CA ARG A 162 4.32 21.02 15.97
C ARG A 162 4.01 20.67 17.41
N SER A 163 5.03 20.25 18.15
CA SER A 163 4.97 20.15 19.59
C SER A 163 4.66 21.53 20.14
N HIS A 164 3.40 21.78 20.52
CA HIS A 164 3.19 22.62 21.69
C HIS A 164 3.47 21.73 22.90
N PRO A 165 4.45 22.09 23.74
CA PRO A 165 4.73 21.33 24.93
C PRO A 165 3.68 21.69 25.97
N SER A 166 2.79 20.75 26.27
CA SER A 166 2.30 20.56 27.62
C SER A 166 2.14 19.07 27.82
N TYR A 167 3.24 18.47 28.28
CA TYR A 167 3.32 17.13 28.81
C TYR A 167 2.60 17.10 30.18
N GLN A 168 1.27 17.16 30.16
CA GLN A 168 0.34 16.87 31.26
C GLN A 168 -0.95 16.50 30.51
N ASP A 169 -1.43 15.26 30.40
CA ASP A 169 -1.70 14.27 31.43
C ASP A 169 -1.89 12.92 30.70
N PHE A 170 -1.08 11.91 31.00
CA PHE A 170 -1.42 10.50 30.72
C PHE A 170 -1.70 9.72 32.02
N SER A 171 -1.78 10.42 33.15
CA SER A 171 -1.90 9.84 34.49
C SER A 171 -3.33 9.74 35.02
N SER A 172 -4.34 10.16 34.26
CA SER A 172 -5.74 10.24 34.75
C SER A 172 -6.78 9.53 33.87
N LEU A 173 -6.40 8.47 33.15
CA LEU A 173 -7.38 7.54 32.58
C LEU A 173 -7.50 6.30 33.46
N SER A 174 -8.36 6.44 34.47
CA SER A 174 -8.91 5.34 35.27
C SER A 174 -9.57 4.29 34.35
N PRO A 175 -9.44 2.98 34.63
CA PRO A 175 -10.02 1.94 33.79
C PRO A 175 -11.54 1.91 33.94
N CYS A 176 -12.26 2.60 33.05
CA CYS A 176 -13.70 2.43 32.91
C CYS A 176 -14.00 1.07 32.27
N HIS A 177 -14.39 0.14 33.13
CA HIS A 177 -14.96 -1.17 32.84
C HIS A 177 -16.14 -1.04 31.84
N PRO A 178 -16.24 -1.87 30.78
CA PRO A 178 -17.36 -1.81 29.86
C PRO A 178 -18.57 -2.48 30.51
N GLN A 179 -19.55 -1.67 30.94
CA GLN A 179 -20.92 -2.14 31.16
C GLN A 179 -21.74 -1.80 29.93
N LEU A 180 -22.24 -2.85 29.27
CA LEU A 180 -23.26 -2.79 28.23
C LEU A 180 -24.47 -2.01 28.73
N HIS A 181 -24.97 -1.04 27.96
CA HIS A 181 -26.40 -0.95 27.61
C HIS A 181 -26.66 0.14 26.55
N PRO A 182 -27.78 0.04 25.79
CA PRO A 182 -27.94 0.66 24.48
C PRO A 182 -28.84 1.88 24.54
N ARG A 183 -28.38 3.08 24.13
CA ARG A 183 -29.29 4.14 23.65
C ARG A 183 -28.61 5.05 22.63
N TYR A 184 -29.31 5.21 21.51
CA TYR A 184 -29.09 6.18 20.45
C TYR A 184 -29.08 7.61 20.98
N SER A 185 -28.17 8.45 20.47
CA SER A 185 -28.44 9.76 19.82
C SER A 185 -27.33 10.80 20.03
N LEU A 186 -27.15 11.62 18.99
CA LEU A 186 -26.48 12.93 18.91
C LEU A 186 -24.95 12.97 18.79
N ILE A 187 -24.50 13.15 17.53
CA ILE A 187 -23.17 13.59 17.14
C ILE A 187 -23.21 15.11 17.00
N PRO A 188 -22.42 15.90 17.75
CA PRO A 188 -22.10 17.27 17.38
C PRO A 188 -20.90 17.29 16.45
N HIS A 189 -21.05 18.07 15.39
CA HIS A 189 -20.11 18.29 14.30
C HIS A 189 -18.74 18.83 14.77
N LEU A 190 -17.65 18.24 14.28
CA LEU A 190 -16.31 18.84 14.30
C LEU A 190 -15.86 19.11 12.85
N PRO A 191 -15.35 20.31 12.52
CA PRO A 191 -15.09 20.71 11.15
C PRO A 191 -13.82 20.06 10.58
N LEU A 192 -13.99 19.42 9.43
CA LEU A 192 -12.92 18.98 8.54
C LEU A 192 -12.19 20.21 7.97
N VAL A 193 -10.88 20.32 8.20
CA VAL A 193 -9.99 21.10 7.32
C VAL A 193 -9.08 20.11 6.62
N SER A 194 -9.40 19.83 5.36
CA SER A 194 -8.60 19.00 4.44
C SER A 194 -7.64 19.89 3.65
N PRO A 195 -6.32 19.61 3.62
CA PRO A 195 -5.41 20.24 2.67
C PRO A 195 -5.35 19.40 1.38
N LEU A 196 -6.38 19.49 0.54
CA LEU A 196 -6.39 18.94 -0.81
C LEU A 196 -6.70 20.04 -1.84
N SER A 197 -5.84 21.05 -1.88
CA SER A 197 -5.91 22.10 -2.91
C SER A 197 -4.55 22.65 -3.39
N CYS A 198 -3.40 22.23 -2.84
CA CYS A 198 -2.11 22.78 -3.25
C CYS A 198 -1.32 22.00 -4.32
N LEU A 199 -1.69 20.76 -4.66
CA LEU A 199 -0.88 19.95 -5.60
C LEU A 199 -1.17 20.20 -7.08
N SER A 200 -2.20 20.96 -7.45
CA SER A 200 -2.49 21.34 -8.85
C SER A 200 -1.91 22.71 -9.25
N ALA A 201 -1.29 23.46 -8.33
CA ALA A 201 -0.82 24.83 -8.56
C ALA A 201 0.62 24.96 -9.06
N ILE A 202 1.44 23.89 -9.04
CA ILE A 202 2.90 23.99 -9.33
C ILE A 202 3.26 23.69 -10.80
N LYS A 203 2.30 23.32 -11.67
CA LYS A 203 2.61 22.92 -13.06
C LYS A 203 2.13 23.85 -14.19
N ARG A 204 1.79 25.12 -13.90
CA ARG A 204 1.38 26.07 -14.96
C ARG A 204 1.91 27.48 -14.73
N GLN A 205 3.19 27.71 -15.01
CA GLN A 205 3.67 28.98 -15.56
C GLN A 205 4.88 28.75 -16.45
N LYS A 206 4.64 28.67 -17.77
CA LYS A 206 5.55 29.17 -18.82
C LYS A 206 4.77 29.25 -20.14
N GLY A 207 4.29 30.48 -20.43
CA GLY A 207 3.97 31.12 -21.73
C GLY A 207 3.05 30.43 -22.75
N HIS A 208 2.27 31.10 -23.60
CA HIS A 208 1.77 32.47 -23.75
C HIS A 208 0.75 32.39 -24.94
N ARG A 209 -0.42 33.06 -24.82
CA ARG A 209 -1.39 33.46 -25.89
C ARG A 209 -1.97 32.40 -26.86
N SER A 210 -3.22 32.39 -27.31
CA SER A 210 -4.55 32.90 -26.93
C SER A 210 -5.50 32.58 -28.10
N SER A 211 -6.67 31.98 -27.88
CA SER A 211 -7.98 32.36 -28.49
C SER A 211 -9.08 31.28 -28.34
N LEU A 212 -10.33 31.78 -28.17
CA LEU A 212 -11.66 31.19 -28.45
C LEU A 212 -12.31 30.14 -27.51
N GLN A 213 -13.12 30.65 -26.56
CA GLN A 213 -14.58 30.44 -26.29
C GLN A 213 -15.26 29.03 -26.32
N PRO A 214 -16.43 28.86 -25.63
CA PRO A 214 -16.62 27.81 -24.62
C PRO A 214 -17.58 26.66 -25.01
N SER A 215 -17.43 25.49 -24.38
CA SER A 215 -18.49 24.47 -24.32
C SER A 215 -18.53 23.68 -23.00
N SER A 216 -19.72 23.69 -22.39
CA SER A 216 -20.34 22.73 -21.45
C SER A 216 -19.45 21.88 -20.52
N ARG A 217 -19.23 22.34 -19.28
CA ARG A 217 -18.78 21.48 -18.16
C ARG A 217 -19.95 20.91 -17.36
N ARG A 218 -20.15 19.59 -17.47
CA ARG A 218 -20.90 18.79 -16.49
C ARG A 218 -20.09 18.73 -15.18
N ARG A 219 -20.77 19.05 -14.07
CA ARG A 219 -20.26 18.89 -12.70
C ARG A 219 -20.17 17.41 -12.36
N TYR A 220 -18.98 16.92 -12.03
CA TYR A 220 -18.80 15.66 -11.30
C TYR A 220 -18.64 16.00 -9.82
N HIS A 221 -19.68 15.70 -9.02
CA HIS A 221 -19.58 15.64 -7.57
C HIS A 221 -18.86 14.33 -7.20
N CYS A 222 -17.61 14.42 -6.77
CA CYS A 222 -16.88 13.29 -6.18
C CYS A 222 -16.87 13.49 -4.66
N SER A 223 -17.86 12.91 -3.98
CA SER A 223 -17.85 12.76 -2.52
C SER A 223 -17.39 11.36 -2.17
N GLN A 224 -16.10 11.20 -1.90
CA GLN A 224 -15.57 10.06 -1.16
C GLN A 224 -14.73 10.60 0.00
N VAL A 225 -15.42 11.01 1.05
CA VAL A 225 -14.83 11.20 2.37
C VAL A 225 -14.63 9.80 2.95
N TRP A 226 -13.42 9.27 2.85
CA TRP A 226 -13.05 8.03 3.54
C TRP A 226 -12.92 8.34 5.03
N CYS A 227 -13.91 7.90 5.79
CA CYS A 227 -14.03 8.07 7.23
C CYS A 227 -12.99 7.19 7.96
N LEU A 228 -12.40 7.70 9.05
CA LEU A 228 -11.54 6.95 9.99
C LEU A 228 -12.15 5.60 10.44
N SER A 229 -13.46 5.45 10.33
CA SER A 229 -14.22 4.24 10.58
C SER A 229 -13.75 3.03 9.76
N CYS A 230 -13.34 3.21 8.49
CA CYS A 230 -12.78 2.11 7.69
C CYS A 230 -11.39 1.68 8.19
N PHE A 231 -10.63 2.61 8.79
CA PHE A 231 -9.30 2.33 9.32
C PHE A 231 -9.38 1.59 10.66
N LEU A 232 -10.36 1.91 11.50
CA LEU A 232 -10.64 1.17 12.74
C LEU A 232 -11.20 -0.24 12.47
N GLN A 233 -12.00 -0.42 11.41
CA GLN A 233 -12.46 -1.75 10.98
C GLN A 233 -11.30 -2.65 10.51
N TYR A 234 -10.25 -2.06 9.93
CA TYR A 234 -9.06 -2.79 9.49
C TYR A 234 -8.19 -3.24 10.68
N LEU A 235 -8.05 -2.41 11.72
CA LEU A 235 -7.33 -2.78 12.94
C LEU A 235 -8.07 -3.85 13.77
N SER A 236 -9.40 -3.79 13.85
CA SER A 236 -10.19 -4.81 14.56
C SER A 236 -10.17 -6.17 13.86
N THR A 237 -10.05 -6.21 12.53
CA THR A 237 -9.97 -7.49 11.79
C THR A 237 -8.59 -8.15 11.90
N ILE A 238 -7.52 -7.38 12.12
CA ILE A 238 -6.17 -7.93 12.34
C ILE A 238 -6.03 -8.46 13.78
N ALA A 239 -6.58 -7.77 14.78
CA ALA A 239 -6.52 -8.22 16.18
C ALA A 239 -7.31 -9.52 16.44
N ILE A 240 -8.27 -9.89 15.59
CA ILE A 240 -9.05 -11.14 15.73
C ILE A 240 -8.29 -12.36 15.17
N PHE A 241 -7.25 -12.18 14.35
CA PHE A 241 -6.50 -13.29 13.74
C PHE A 241 -5.18 -13.66 14.44
N ASP A 242 -4.79 -12.94 15.51
CA ASP A 242 -3.60 -13.25 16.34
C ASP A 242 -3.95 -14.03 17.63
N LEU A 243 -5.20 -14.49 17.78
CA LEU A 243 -5.64 -15.41 18.83
C LEU A 243 -6.30 -16.64 18.17
N GLY A 244 -5.47 -17.56 17.68
CA GLY A 244 -5.90 -18.83 17.09
C GLY A 244 -4.73 -19.71 16.72
#